data_AF-A0A517X2E7-F1
#
_entry.id   AF-A0A517X2E7-F1
#
_cell.length_a   1.000
_cell.length_b   1.000
_cell.length_c   1.000
_cell.angle_alpha   90.00
_cell.angle_beta   90.00
_cell.angle_gamma   90.00
#
_symmetry.space_group_name_H-M   'P 1'
#
loop_
_entity.id
_entity.type
_entity.pdbx_description
1 polymer ?
#
loop_
_entity_poly.entity_id
_entity_poly.type
_entity_poly.pdbx_seq_one_letter_code
_entity_poly.pdbx_strand_id
1 'polypeptide(L)'
;MSVFHHKAILVKKERTNCWFCFYPDIVSADSLFGEFCLDIDDWSMMITQSIDHPQSDRSVAALVSKIRREYQTSNEVPSEIYFIA
;
A
#
# COMPACT_ATOMS: atom_id res chain seq x y z
N MET A 1 6.70 -8.70 -20.91
CA MET A 1 5.83 -8.40 -19.76
C MET A 1 6.76 -8.12 -18.59
N SER A 2 6.72 -6.92 -18.03
CA SER A 2 7.49 -6.58 -16.82
C SER A 2 6.68 -6.99 -15.61
N VAL A 3 7.29 -7.75 -14.71
CA VAL A 3 6.72 -8.12 -13.41
C VAL A 3 7.09 -7.02 -12.42
N PHE A 4 6.12 -6.46 -11.71
CA PHE A 4 6.35 -5.42 -10.71
C PHE A 4 6.10 -5.95 -9.30
N HIS A 5 6.97 -5.55 -8.38
CA HIS A 5 6.94 -6.00 -7.00
C HIS A 5 6.58 -4.82 -6.10
N HIS A 6 5.32 -4.79 -5.66
CA HIS A 6 4.78 -3.74 -4.82
C HIS A 6 4.86 -4.16 -3.34
N LYS A 7 5.25 -3.25 -2.47
CA LYS A 7 5.26 -3.48 -1.01
C LYS A 7 4.54 -2.36 -0.28
N ALA A 8 3.82 -2.69 0.79
CA ALA A 8 3.34 -1.73 1.79
C ALA A 8 3.78 -2.17 3.18
N ILE A 9 4.12 -1.20 4.05
CA ILE A 9 4.41 -1.41 5.47
C ILE A 9 3.55 -0.45 6.26
N LEU A 10 2.78 -0.97 7.22
CA LEU A 10 1.98 -0.17 8.14
C LEU A 10 2.93 0.57 9.10
N VAL A 11 2.84 1.90 9.11
CA VAL A 11 3.65 2.78 9.96
C VAL A 11 2.87 3.20 11.19
N LYS A 12 1.59 3.50 11.01
CA LYS A 12 0.76 4.09 12.05
C LYS A 12 -0.69 3.62 11.88
N LYS A 13 -1.36 3.38 13.00
CA LYS A 13 -2.79 3.11 13.05
C LYS A 13 -3.45 4.00 14.10
N GLU A 14 -4.42 4.80 13.70
CA GLU A 14 -5.24 5.61 14.60
C GLU A 14 -6.72 5.39 14.29
N ARG A 15 -7.40 4.68 15.20
CA ARG A 15 -8.82 4.32 15.04
C ARG A 15 -9.05 3.60 13.71
N THR A 16 -9.62 4.30 12.73
CA THR A 16 -9.99 3.82 11.40
C THR A 16 -8.92 4.11 10.36
N ASN A 17 -8.03 5.08 10.62
CA ASN A 17 -7.00 5.49 9.68
C ASN A 17 -5.72 4.66 9.87
N CYS A 18 -5.24 4.10 8.77
CA CYS A 18 -4.02 3.31 8.68
C CYS A 18 -3.07 3.96 7.68
N TRP A 19 -1.87 4.35 8.13
CA TRP A 19 -0.83 4.92 7.28
C TRP A 19 0.16 3.85 6.88
N PHE A 20 0.42 3.77 5.57
CA PHE A 20 1.34 2.83 4.99
C PHE A 20 2.43 3.55 4.21
N CYS A 21 3.68 3.11 4.38
CA CYS A 21 4.74 3.37 3.41
C CYS A 21 4.62 2.36 2.28
N PHE A 22 4.62 2.81 1.03
CA PHE A 22 4.57 1.93 -0.14
C PHE A 22 5.78 2.07 -1.04
N TYR A 23 6.13 0.97 -1.70
CA TYR A 23 7.26 0.84 -2.61
C TYR A 23 6.72 0.30 -3.94
N PRO A 24 6.69 1.12 -5.02
CA PRO A 24 6.03 0.75 -6.27
C PRO A 24 6.81 -0.24 -7.13
N ASP A 25 8.11 -0.39 -6.90
CA ASP A 25 8.93 -1.48 -7.45
C ASP A 25 10.11 -1.73 -6.52
N ILE A 26 9.91 -2.53 -5.47
CA ILE A 26 10.93 -2.76 -4.45
C ILE A 26 12.19 -3.46 -4.99
N VAL A 27 12.09 -4.12 -6.15
CA VAL A 27 13.25 -4.81 -6.74
C VAL A 27 14.13 -3.83 -7.50
N SER A 28 13.54 -2.90 -8.24
CA SER A 28 14.30 -1.94 -9.07
C SER A 28 14.56 -0.61 -8.37
N ALA A 29 13.78 -0.27 -7.35
CA ALA A 29 13.76 1.04 -6.71
C ALA A 29 13.42 0.95 -5.22
N ASP A 30 14.21 0.17 -4.47
CA ASP A 30 14.05 -0.08 -3.03
C ASP A 30 14.09 1.18 -2.14
N SER A 31 14.71 2.25 -2.62
CA SER A 31 14.81 3.55 -1.96
C SER A 31 13.69 4.53 -2.32
N LEU A 32 12.88 4.24 -3.35
CA LEU A 32 11.72 5.06 -3.71
C LEU A 32 10.49 4.57 -2.95
N PHE A 33 10.10 5.33 -1.92
CA PHE A 33 8.91 5.07 -1.14
C PHE A 33 8.03 6.31 -1.03
N GLY A 34 6.72 6.09 -1.09
CA GLY A 34 5.71 7.09 -0.77
C GLY A 34 4.90 6.68 0.44
N GLU A 35 3.93 7.51 0.80
CA GLU A 35 3.01 7.22 1.90
C GLU A 35 1.56 7.38 1.43
N PHE A 36 0.70 6.51 1.93
CA PHE A 36 -0.74 6.66 1.78
C PHE A 36 -1.46 6.36 3.09
N CYS A 37 -2.57 7.06 3.31
CA CYS A 37 -3.53 6.81 4.37
C CYS A 37 -4.71 6.03 3.78
N LEU A 38 -5.16 5.01 4.50
CA LEU A 38 -6.34 4.21 4.21
C LEU A 38 -7.29 4.29 5.39
N ASP A 39 -8.53 4.72 5.16
CA ASP A 39 -9.61 4.55 6.12
C ASP A 39 -10.25 3.17 5.92
N ILE A 40 -10.26 2.35 6.98
CA ILE A 40 -10.76 0.96 6.91
C ILE A 40 -12.28 0.85 7.00
N ASP A 41 -12.99 1.91 7.41
CA ASP A 41 -14.44 1.90 7.52
C ASP A 41 -15.10 2.08 6.14
N ASP A 42 -14.59 3.02 5.34
CA ASP A 42 -15.13 3.36 4.01
C ASP A 42 -14.22 2.98 2.83
N TRP A 43 -13.01 2.47 3.11
CA TRP A 43 -11.98 2.12 2.13
C TRP A 43 -11.51 3.31 1.27
N SER A 44 -11.70 4.54 1.76
CA SER A 44 -11.13 5.72 1.14
C SER A 44 -9.61 5.73 1.34
N MET A 45 -8.90 6.16 0.29
CA MET A 45 -7.44 6.24 0.30
C MET A 45 -6.98 7.62 -0.12
N MET A 46 -5.89 8.08 0.48
CA MET A 46 -5.24 9.35 0.16
C MET A 46 -3.73 9.14 0.16
N ILE A 47 -3.05 9.47 -0.94
CA ILE A 47 -1.59 9.51 -0.99
C ILE A 47 -1.14 10.77 -0.22
N THR A 48 -0.48 10.57 0.91
CA THR A 48 0.01 11.65 1.79
C THR A 48 1.40 12.12 1.41
N GLN A 49 2.21 11.22 0.83
CA GLN A 49 3.50 11.53 0.24
C GLN A 49 3.59 10.85 -1.12
N SER A 50 3.50 11.65 -2.18
CA SER A 50 3.68 11.17 -3.54
C SER A 50 5.17 10.96 -3.86
N ILE A 51 5.42 10.08 -4.82
CA ILE A 51 6.72 9.87 -5.42
C ILE A 51 6.61 10.00 -6.92
N ASP A 52 7.65 10.53 -7.54
CA ASP A 52 7.76 10.62 -8.99
C ASP A 52 8.14 9.25 -9.58
N HIS A 53 7.18 8.33 -9.54
CA HIS A 53 7.32 6.98 -10.09
C HIS A 53 6.09 6.64 -10.93
N PRO A 54 6.26 6.14 -12.18
CA PRO A 54 5.15 5.89 -13.10
C PRO A 54 4.17 4.82 -12.62
N GLN A 55 4.55 4.00 -11.64
CA GLN A 55 3.69 2.98 -11.04
C GLN A 55 3.13 3.37 -9.66
N SER A 56 3.30 4.61 -9.20
CA SER A 56 2.88 5.05 -7.86
C SER A 56 1.39 4.76 -7.58
N ASP A 57 0.50 5.34 -8.39
CA ASP A 57 -0.95 5.17 -8.20
C ASP A 57 -1.40 3.72 -8.38
N ARG A 58 -0.82 3.02 -9.35
CA ARG A 58 -1.12 1.60 -9.60
C ARG A 58 -0.69 0.73 -8.42
N SER A 59 0.47 1.01 -7.84
CA SER A 59 0.98 0.31 -6.66
C SER A 59 0.03 0.48 -5.49
N VAL A 60 -0.37 1.72 -5.16
CA VAL A 60 -1.29 1.99 -4.06
C VAL A 60 -2.62 1.27 -4.29
N ALA A 61 -3.20 1.35 -5.50
CA ALA A 61 -4.46 0.66 -5.81
C ALA A 61 -4.37 -0.87 -5.65
N ALA A 62 -3.27 -1.47 -6.12
CA ALA A 62 -3.03 -2.90 -5.99
C ALA A 62 -2.85 -3.33 -4.52
N LEU A 63 -2.10 -2.54 -3.75
CA LEU A 63 -1.86 -2.77 -2.33
C LEU A 63 -3.15 -2.62 -1.51
N VAL A 64 -3.96 -1.57 -1.75
CA VAL A 64 -5.26 -1.37 -1.08
C VAL A 64 -6.21 -2.54 -1.38
N SER A 65 -6.27 -3.01 -2.62
CA SER A 65 -7.08 -4.18 -2.98
C SER A 65 -6.65 -5.43 -2.20
N LYS A 66 -5.33 -5.63 -2.01
CA LYS A 66 -4.80 -6.73 -1.21
C LYS A 66 -5.08 -6.57 0.28
N ILE A 67 -4.87 -5.37 0.87
CA ILE A 67 -5.23 -5.04 2.26
C ILE A 67 -6.68 -5.43 2.52
N ARG A 68 -7.57 -5.03 1.61
CA ARG A 68 -9.01 -5.28 1.75
C ARG A 68 -9.34 -6.76 1.82
N ARG A 69 -8.74 -7.58 0.95
CA ARG A 69 -8.96 -9.03 0.93
C ARG A 69 -8.44 -9.70 2.19
N GLU A 70 -7.26 -9.30 2.65
CA GLU A 70 -6.67 -9.85 3.88
C GLU A 70 -7.52 -9.47 5.11
N TYR A 71 -7.91 -8.20 5.22
CA TYR A 71 -8.77 -7.71 6.30
C TYR A 71 -10.11 -8.44 6.34
N GLN A 72 -10.74 -8.70 5.18
CA GLN A 72 -11.98 -9.47 5.11
C GLN A 72 -11.82 -10.92 5.59
N THR A 73 -10.60 -11.46 5.59
CA THR A 73 -10.31 -12.84 5.94
C THR A 73 -9.88 -12.98 7.41
N SER A 74 -9.02 -12.08 7.88
CA SER A 74 -8.45 -12.12 9.24
C SER A 74 -9.12 -11.16 10.23
N ASN A 75 -9.91 -10.21 9.74
CA ASN A 75 -10.42 -9.07 10.51
C ASN A 75 -9.31 -8.20 11.15
N GLU A 76 -8.10 -8.28 10.61
CA GLU A 76 -6.93 -7.55 11.08
C GLU A 76 -6.24 -6.84 9.92
N VAL A 77 -5.75 -5.63 10.18
CA VAL A 77 -5.00 -4.86 9.19
C VAL A 77 -3.57 -5.40 9.16
N PRO A 78 -3.10 -5.93 8.03
CA PRO A 78 -1.75 -6.49 7.93
C PRO A 78 -0.68 -5.41 8.14
N SER A 79 0.35 -5.75 8.91
CA SER A 79 1.49 -4.88 9.16
C SER A 79 2.40 -4.73 7.94
N GLU A 80 2.45 -5.73 7.07
CA GLU A 80 3.28 -5.75 5.88
C GLU A 80 2.57 -6.52 4.77
N ILE A 81 2.63 -5.98 3.56
CA ILE A 81 2.00 -6.58 2.39
C ILE A 81 2.95 -6.55 1.22
N TYR A 82 2.93 -7.64 0.47
CA TYR A 82 3.68 -7.80 -0.75
C TYR A 82 2.77 -8.22 -1.89
N PHE A 83 2.85 -7.58 -3.05
CA PHE A 83 2.01 -7.90 -4.21
C PHE A 83 2.85 -7.92 -5.48
N ILE A 84 2.68 -8.98 -6.27
CA ILE A 84 3.36 -9.16 -7.57
C ILE A 84 2.32 -8.97 -8.66
N ALA A 85 2.56 -8.04 -9.59
CA ALA A 85 1.62 -7.61 -10.63
C ALA A 85 2.22 -7.63 -12.04
#